data_AF-A0A2D0A610-F1
#
_entry.id   AF-A0A2D0A610-F1
#
_cell.length_a   1.000
_cell.length_b   1.000
_cell.length_c   1.000
_cell.angle_alpha   90.00
_cell.angle_beta   90.00
_cell.angle_gamma   90.00
#
_symmetry.space_group_name_H-M   'P 1'
#
loop_
_entity.id
_entity.type
_entity.pdbx_description
1 polymer ?
#
loop_
_entity_poly.entity_id
_entity_poly.type
_entity_poly.pdbx_seq_one_letter_code
_entity_poly.pdbx_strand_id
1 'polypeptide(L)'
;MIKKNEEIWKEYPLNLGFATDFRIEFSNLGRMKTFSRLAPKGNIISGSLQGGFPIFRTTFTDELKPKDAEKLQELDKEIAELNAEIKNFGLKSPIENKSENLRDKLDDLKKRRAELVKTRSKLNKKFRKKVSKYVAILVHKAIAELFIGKPLDESRKFVIHHDFDKLNNNVENLGWANQEELTERQMKHPKVILNQFKKQFEDKKPNVRSSKLSENDVLFIKSKLGKKGVTMKKLAHQFGVSEMQIHRIKTGENWSHVKTVSELKAEMQK
;
A
#
# COMPACT_ATOMS: atom_id res chain seq x y z
N MET A 1 7.81 -38.12 -12.01
CA MET A 1 6.54 -38.15 -11.25
C MET A 1 6.84 -37.80 -9.80
N ILE A 2 6.44 -36.61 -9.35
CA ILE A 2 6.62 -36.18 -7.95
C ILE A 2 5.56 -36.91 -7.12
N LYS A 3 5.96 -37.61 -6.06
CA LYS A 3 5.03 -38.30 -5.14
C LYS A 3 4.05 -37.27 -4.57
N LYS A 4 2.76 -37.57 -4.66
CA LYS A 4 1.62 -36.64 -4.50
C LYS A 4 1.45 -36.02 -3.09
N ASN A 5 2.41 -36.14 -2.17
CA ASN A 5 2.28 -35.65 -0.79
C ASN A 5 3.61 -35.28 -0.10
N GLU A 6 4.75 -35.26 -0.80
CA GLU A 6 6.01 -34.83 -0.19
C GLU A 6 6.12 -33.30 -0.22
N GLU A 7 6.37 -32.70 0.95
CA GLU A 7 6.62 -31.27 1.05
C GLU A 7 8.03 -30.95 0.58
N ILE A 8 8.13 -30.14 -0.46
CA ILE A 8 9.40 -29.73 -1.06
C ILE A 8 9.64 -28.27 -0.71
N TRP A 9 10.81 -27.98 -0.16
CA TRP A 9 11.25 -26.63 0.18
C TRP A 9 12.26 -26.15 -0.87
N LYS A 10 12.10 -24.90 -1.33
CA LYS A 10 13.04 -24.23 -2.24
C LYS A 10 13.44 -22.86 -1.69
N GLU A 11 14.73 -22.56 -1.76
CA GLU A 11 15.26 -21.25 -1.38
C GLU A 11 14.88 -20.17 -2.40
N TYR A 12 14.46 -19.01 -1.91
CA TYR A 12 14.10 -17.88 -2.74
C TYR A 12 15.27 -16.91 -2.90
N PRO A 13 15.66 -16.54 -4.14
CA PRO A 13 16.79 -15.65 -4.38
C PRO A 13 16.45 -14.20 -3.99
N LEU A 14 16.97 -13.74 -2.85
CA LEU A 14 16.72 -12.38 -2.34
C LEU A 14 17.42 -11.28 -3.14
N ASN A 15 18.47 -11.61 -3.91
CA ASN A 15 19.20 -10.68 -4.80
C ASN A 15 19.55 -9.33 -4.15
N LEU A 16 20.00 -9.36 -2.90
CA LEU A 16 20.28 -8.15 -2.12
C LEU A 16 21.50 -7.37 -2.62
N GLY A 17 22.38 -7.98 -3.43
CA GLY A 17 23.60 -7.34 -3.92
C GLY A 17 24.67 -7.12 -2.84
N PHE A 18 24.51 -7.78 -1.69
CA PHE A 18 25.50 -7.88 -0.61
C PHE A 18 25.33 -9.23 0.11
N ALA A 19 26.35 -9.68 0.82
CA ALA A 19 26.35 -10.95 1.52
C ALA A 19 25.43 -10.90 2.75
N THR A 20 24.61 -11.95 2.93
CA THR A 20 23.80 -12.11 4.14
C THR A 20 23.71 -13.58 4.53
N ASP A 21 23.73 -13.86 5.83
CA ASP A 21 23.44 -15.19 6.37
C ASP A 21 21.94 -15.50 6.36
N PHE A 22 21.10 -14.53 5.99
CA PHE A 22 19.66 -14.71 5.97
C PHE A 22 19.21 -15.40 4.70
N ARG A 23 18.47 -16.50 4.85
CA ARG A 23 17.86 -17.24 3.75
C ARG A 23 16.39 -17.48 4.04
N ILE A 24 15.57 -17.54 3.00
CA ILE A 24 14.14 -17.82 3.11
C ILE A 24 13.77 -18.90 2.11
N GLU A 25 13.03 -19.88 2.58
CA GLU A 25 12.52 -20.98 1.77
C GLU A 25 11.01 -20.94 1.73
N PHE A 26 10.45 -21.33 0.58
CA PHE A 26 9.03 -21.56 0.41
C PHE A 26 8.78 -23.02 0.08
N SER A 27 7.69 -23.52 0.65
CA SER A 27 7.19 -24.87 0.41
C SER A 27 6.17 -24.87 -0.72
N ASN A 28 6.07 -25.99 -1.44
CA ASN A 28 5.02 -26.22 -2.44
C ASN A 28 3.60 -26.14 -1.85
N LEU A 29 3.45 -26.25 -0.53
CA LEU A 29 2.17 -26.16 0.19
C LEU A 29 1.82 -24.75 0.67
N GLY A 30 2.59 -23.72 0.33
CA GLY A 30 2.26 -22.34 0.75
C GLY A 30 2.93 -21.86 2.03
N ARG A 31 3.81 -22.67 2.64
CA ARG A 31 4.52 -22.31 3.88
C ARG A 31 5.82 -21.57 3.58
N MET A 32 6.27 -20.75 4.53
CA MET A 32 7.53 -20.02 4.46
C MET A 32 8.37 -20.25 5.71
N LYS A 33 9.67 -20.45 5.52
CA LYS A 33 10.64 -20.74 6.57
C LYS A 33 11.85 -19.83 6.42
N THR A 34 12.29 -19.23 7.52
CA THR A 34 13.43 -18.31 7.53
C THR A 34 14.60 -18.87 8.31
N PHE A 35 15.80 -18.59 7.83
CA PHE A 35 17.06 -19.00 8.42
C PHE A 35 17.88 -17.76 8.71
N SER A 36 18.55 -17.76 9.85
CA SER A 36 19.47 -16.69 10.24
C SER A 36 20.60 -17.27 11.07
N ARG A 37 21.65 -16.46 11.31
CA ARG A 37 22.76 -16.83 12.19
C ARG A 37 22.32 -17.31 13.59
N LEU A 38 21.21 -16.76 14.11
CA LEU A 38 20.65 -17.13 15.42
C LEU A 38 19.76 -18.38 15.36
N ALA A 39 19.23 -18.74 14.19
CA ALA A 39 18.30 -19.85 14.00
C ALA A 39 18.69 -20.68 12.76
N PRO A 40 19.77 -21.49 12.85
CA PRO A 40 20.29 -22.24 11.71
C PRO A 40 19.39 -23.41 11.29
N LYS A 41 18.54 -23.93 12.19
CA LYS A 41 17.56 -24.99 11.88
C LYS A 41 16.32 -24.49 11.13
N GLY A 42 16.16 -23.16 11.04
CA GLY A 42 15.04 -22.49 10.37
C GLY A 42 13.77 -22.41 11.22
N ASN A 43 13.03 -21.30 11.08
CA ASN A 43 11.76 -21.06 11.76
C ASN A 43 10.64 -20.88 10.73
N ILE A 44 9.55 -21.62 10.89
CA ILE A 44 8.34 -21.42 10.07
C ILE A 44 7.64 -20.15 10.55
N ILE A 45 7.25 -19.29 9.62
CA ILE A 45 6.59 -18.02 9.91
C ILE A 45 5.35 -17.84 9.02
N SER A 46 4.34 -17.13 9.51
CA SER A 46 3.06 -16.94 8.78
C SER A 46 3.00 -15.64 7.97
N GLY A 47 3.93 -14.70 8.19
CA GLY A 47 3.94 -13.39 7.54
C GLY A 47 2.74 -12.51 7.94
N SER A 48 2.59 -11.37 7.26
CA SER A 48 1.42 -10.50 7.37
C SER A 48 0.56 -10.59 6.10
N LEU A 49 -0.55 -9.85 6.02
CA LEU A 49 -1.42 -9.82 4.83
C LEU A 49 -1.32 -8.48 4.09
N GLN A 50 -1.30 -8.52 2.75
CA GLN A 50 -1.46 -7.36 1.87
C GLN A 50 -2.56 -7.64 0.84
N GLY A 51 -3.65 -6.87 0.87
CA GLY A 51 -4.77 -7.08 -0.05
C GLY A 51 -5.44 -8.46 0.09
N GLY A 52 -5.28 -9.10 1.26
CA GLY A 52 -5.71 -10.46 1.56
C GLY A 52 -4.71 -11.56 1.24
N PHE A 53 -3.54 -11.25 0.65
CA PHE A 53 -2.49 -12.22 0.34
C PHE A 53 -1.40 -12.25 1.42
N PRO A 54 -0.89 -13.44 1.80
CA PRO A 54 0.28 -13.55 2.65
C PRO A 54 1.54 -12.91 2.04
N ILE A 55 2.28 -12.17 2.86
CA ILE A 55 3.48 -11.45 2.46
C ILE A 55 4.58 -11.52 3.53
N PHE A 56 5.80 -11.75 3.08
CA PHE A 56 7.01 -11.57 3.88
C PHE A 56 7.57 -10.16 3.68
N ARG A 57 7.85 -9.46 4.76
CA ARG A 57 8.45 -8.10 4.73
C ARG A 57 9.58 -8.01 5.72
N THR A 58 10.71 -7.49 5.28
CA THR A 58 11.83 -7.20 6.16
C THR A 58 12.74 -6.15 5.53
N THR A 59 13.61 -5.58 6.34
CA THR A 59 14.64 -4.63 5.90
C THR A 59 16.00 -5.21 6.24
N PHE A 60 16.81 -5.41 5.21
CA PHE A 60 18.21 -5.78 5.38
C PHE A 60 19.06 -4.52 5.34
N THR A 61 20.16 -4.51 6.09
CA THR A 61 21.05 -3.36 6.15
C THR A 61 22.45 -3.83 5.87
N ASP A 62 23.03 -3.30 4.80
CA ASP A 62 24.40 -3.59 4.40
C ASP A 62 25.42 -2.86 5.30
N GLU A 63 26.69 -3.15 5.08
CA GLU A 63 27.80 -2.42 5.68
C GLU A 63 27.82 -0.96 5.24
N LEU A 64 28.30 -0.09 6.14
CA LEU A 64 28.44 1.32 5.82
C LEU A 64 29.64 1.52 4.90
N LYS A 65 29.53 2.48 3.97
CA LYS A 65 30.68 2.92 3.19
C LYS A 65 31.80 3.42 4.13
N PRO A 66 33.09 3.19 3.82
CA PRO A 66 34.21 3.55 4.69
C PRO A 66 34.12 4.98 5.24
N LYS A 67 33.89 5.96 4.35
CA LYS A 67 33.72 7.38 4.71
C LYS A 67 32.59 7.66 5.71
N ASP A 68 31.44 7.00 5.56
CA ASP A 68 30.30 7.18 6.47
C ASP A 68 30.57 6.47 7.82
N ALA A 69 31.33 5.37 7.81
CA ALA A 69 31.74 4.64 9.01
C ALA A 69 32.81 5.40 9.82
N GLU A 70 33.84 5.92 9.16
CA GLU A 70 34.91 6.77 9.76
C GLU A 70 34.30 7.96 10.49
N LYS A 71 33.35 8.66 9.86
CA LYS A 71 32.67 9.79 10.48
C LYS A 71 31.90 9.42 11.76
N LEU A 72 31.35 8.21 11.85
CA LEU A 72 30.72 7.74 13.08
C LEU A 72 31.76 7.35 14.12
N GLN A 73 32.90 6.78 13.71
CA GLN A 73 34.00 6.44 14.60
C GLN A 73 34.65 7.69 15.21
N GLU A 74 34.83 8.76 14.44
CA GLU A 74 35.31 10.06 14.94
C GLU A 74 34.41 10.59 16.06
N LEU A 75 33.08 10.59 15.83
CA LEU A 75 32.11 11.00 16.85
C LEU A 75 32.12 10.08 18.07
N ASP A 76 32.25 8.78 17.87
CA ASP A 76 32.33 7.81 18.97
C ASP A 76 33.62 8.03 19.80
N LYS A 77 34.73 8.43 19.16
CA LYS A 77 35.98 8.82 19.83
C LYS A 77 35.82 10.11 20.64
N GLU A 78 35.25 11.16 20.05
CA GLU A 78 34.98 12.42 20.77
C GLU A 78 34.07 12.20 21.99
N ILE A 79 33.03 11.37 21.84
CA ILE A 79 32.14 11.01 22.96
C ILE A 79 32.90 10.25 24.05
N ALA A 80 33.81 9.35 23.68
CA ALA A 80 34.63 8.60 24.63
C ALA A 80 35.59 9.51 25.41
N GLU A 81 36.23 10.47 24.73
CA GLU A 81 37.10 11.48 25.35
C GLU A 81 36.33 12.33 26.36
N LEU A 82 35.14 12.83 25.98
CA LEU A 82 34.27 13.57 26.92
C LEU A 82 33.81 12.71 28.10
N ASN A 83 33.49 11.44 27.88
CA ASN A 83 33.13 10.53 28.98
C ASN A 83 34.30 10.35 29.96
N ALA A 84 35.53 10.24 29.46
CA ALA A 84 36.73 10.14 30.28
C ALA A 84 36.98 11.44 31.06
N GLU A 85 36.83 12.60 30.42
CA GLU A 85 36.96 13.89 31.08
C GLU A 85 35.93 14.04 32.21
N ILE A 86 34.64 13.79 31.94
CA ILE A 86 33.56 13.81 32.94
C ILE A 86 33.87 12.86 34.12
N LYS A 87 34.38 11.66 33.84
CA LYS A 87 34.78 10.70 34.87
C LYS A 87 35.91 11.23 35.74
N ASN A 88 36.91 11.88 35.14
CA ASN A 88 38.04 12.48 35.87
C ASN A 88 37.60 13.63 36.77
N PHE A 89 36.55 14.38 36.41
CA PHE A 89 35.94 15.37 37.31
C PHE A 89 35.29 14.74 38.55
N GLY A 90 34.70 13.54 38.44
CA GLY A 90 34.11 12.82 39.57
C GLY A 90 35.10 12.25 40.59
N LEU A 91 36.40 12.22 40.26
CA LEU A 91 37.49 11.71 41.11
C LEU A 91 38.17 12.81 41.95
N LYS A 92 37.81 14.09 41.76
CA LYS A 92 38.39 15.22 42.50
C LYS A 92 37.80 15.34 43.90
N SER A 93 38.56 15.90 44.84
CA SER A 93 38.20 16.00 46.27
C SER A 93 36.89 16.80 46.48
N PRO A 94 36.02 16.44 47.45
CA PRO A 94 34.78 17.16 47.77
C PRO A 94 34.94 18.66 48.05
N ILE A 95 36.15 19.09 48.47
CA ILE A 95 36.48 20.50 48.74
C ILE A 95 36.69 21.28 47.44
N GLU A 96 37.28 20.66 46.42
CA GLU A 96 37.47 21.26 45.09
C GLU A 96 36.15 21.32 44.30
N ASN A 97 35.28 20.31 44.44
CA ASN A 97 34.00 20.20 43.73
C ASN A 97 32.93 21.24 44.15
N LYS A 98 33.23 22.12 45.12
CA LYS A 98 32.34 23.18 45.61
C LYS A 98 32.55 24.52 44.91
N SER A 99 33.61 24.72 44.11
CA SER A 99 33.75 25.97 43.35
C SER A 99 32.71 26.02 42.22
N GLU A 100 31.99 27.13 42.12
CA GLU A 100 30.91 27.35 41.15
C GLU A 100 31.41 27.14 39.70
N ASN A 101 32.62 27.63 39.41
CA ASN A 101 33.30 27.46 38.12
C ASN A 101 33.53 25.99 37.68
N LEU A 102 33.77 25.06 38.62
CA LEU A 102 33.99 23.65 38.30
C LEU A 102 32.67 22.92 37.98
N ARG A 103 31.57 23.35 38.60
CA ARG A 103 30.22 22.82 38.30
C ARG A 103 29.75 23.26 36.93
N ASP A 104 29.94 24.54 36.59
CA ASP A 104 29.58 25.08 35.27
C ASP A 104 30.34 24.37 34.14
N LYS A 105 31.64 24.13 34.34
CA LYS A 105 32.47 23.37 33.37
C LYS A 105 31.98 21.93 33.21
N LEU A 106 31.61 21.26 34.30
CA LEU A 106 31.06 19.91 34.23
C LEU A 106 29.72 19.88 33.47
N ASP A 107 28.87 20.87 33.69
CA ASP A 107 27.58 20.97 33.02
C ASP A 107 27.74 21.31 31.53
N ASP A 108 28.71 22.15 31.16
CA ASP A 108 29.09 22.38 29.76
C ASP A 108 29.55 21.09 29.06
N LEU A 109 30.44 20.32 29.70
CA LEU A 109 30.90 19.03 29.18
C LEU A 109 29.74 18.04 28.99
N LYS A 110 28.80 17.98 29.95
CA LYS A 110 27.59 17.16 29.83
C LYS A 110 26.69 17.61 28.68
N LYS A 111 26.51 18.93 28.50
CA LYS A 111 25.75 19.49 27.38
C LYS A 111 26.39 19.12 26.04
N ARG A 112 27.70 19.35 25.89
CA ARG A 112 28.46 18.99 24.68
C ARG A 112 28.36 17.50 24.36
N ARG A 113 28.52 16.63 25.37
CA ARG A 113 28.34 15.18 25.22
C ARG A 113 26.92 14.85 24.72
N ALA A 114 25.89 15.44 25.31
CA ALA A 114 24.50 15.19 24.90
C ALA A 114 24.24 15.62 23.45
N GLU A 115 24.81 16.75 23.02
CA GLU A 115 24.73 17.23 21.64
C GLU A 115 25.43 16.29 20.65
N LEU A 116 26.63 15.80 20.99
CA LEU A 116 27.36 14.83 20.16
C LEU A 116 26.61 13.51 20.05
N VAL A 117 26.09 12.96 21.14
CA VAL A 117 25.27 11.73 21.14
C VAL A 117 24.04 11.89 20.24
N LYS A 118 23.36 13.05 20.31
CA LYS A 118 22.22 13.37 19.46
C LYS A 118 22.62 13.44 17.99
N THR A 119 23.73 14.09 17.68
CA THR A 119 24.27 14.23 16.33
C THR A 119 24.67 12.88 15.74
N ARG A 120 25.41 12.08 16.50
CA ARG A 120 25.82 10.71 16.17
C ARG A 120 24.61 9.82 15.89
N SER A 121 23.58 9.85 16.74
CA SER A 121 22.34 9.09 16.54
C SER A 121 21.62 9.48 15.24
N LYS A 122 21.48 10.79 14.96
CA LYS A 122 20.88 11.30 13.71
C LYS A 122 21.67 10.85 12.48
N LEU A 123 23.00 10.97 12.50
CA LEU A 123 23.86 10.56 11.40
C LEU A 123 23.81 9.06 11.16
N ASN A 124 23.87 8.24 12.22
CA ASN A 124 23.75 6.79 12.11
C ASN A 124 22.42 6.40 11.46
N LYS A 125 21.29 7.00 11.88
CA LYS A 125 19.98 6.75 11.23
C LYS A 125 19.99 7.13 9.75
N LYS A 126 20.60 8.27 9.40
CA LYS A 126 20.74 8.74 8.01
C LYS A 126 21.57 7.76 7.19
N PHE A 127 22.73 7.33 7.69
CA PHE A 127 23.65 6.46 6.98
C PHE A 127 23.10 5.04 6.85
N ARG A 128 22.52 4.48 7.91
CA ARG A 128 21.84 3.18 7.86
C ARG A 128 20.72 3.17 6.82
N LYS A 129 19.91 4.23 6.75
CA LYS A 129 18.87 4.35 5.71
C LYS A 129 19.43 4.30 4.27
N LYS A 130 20.66 4.79 4.02
CA LYS A 130 21.27 4.73 2.68
C LYS A 130 21.64 3.30 2.26
N VAL A 131 21.98 2.44 3.23
CA VAL A 131 22.45 1.07 3.01
C VAL A 131 21.36 0.02 3.30
N SER A 132 20.21 0.45 3.82
CA SER A 132 19.06 -0.42 4.04
C SER A 132 18.32 -0.71 2.74
N LYS A 133 18.06 -1.99 2.47
CA LYS A 133 17.20 -2.48 1.39
C LYS A 133 15.94 -3.11 1.97
N TYR A 134 14.80 -2.58 1.57
CA TYR A 134 13.50 -3.11 1.92
C TYR A 134 13.10 -4.24 0.97
N VAL A 135 12.69 -5.37 1.52
CA VAL A 135 12.26 -6.55 0.78
C VAL A 135 10.82 -6.88 1.13
N ALA A 136 10.00 -7.06 0.09
CA ALA A 136 8.60 -7.44 0.20
C ALA A 136 8.31 -8.57 -0.81
N ILE A 137 7.92 -9.74 -0.32
CA ILE A 137 7.75 -10.95 -1.12
C ILE A 137 6.34 -11.49 -0.88
N LEU A 138 5.50 -11.43 -1.91
CA LEU A 138 4.19 -12.09 -1.91
C LEU A 138 4.39 -13.60 -2.00
N VAL A 139 3.79 -14.35 -1.08
CA VAL A 139 4.01 -15.80 -0.95
C VAL A 139 3.59 -16.55 -2.21
N HIS A 140 2.38 -16.29 -2.73
CA HIS A 140 1.91 -16.91 -3.97
C HIS A 140 2.82 -16.63 -5.17
N LYS A 141 3.33 -15.40 -5.29
CA LYS A 141 4.23 -15.03 -6.38
C LYS A 141 5.58 -15.75 -6.27
N ALA A 142 6.16 -15.79 -5.06
CA ALA A 142 7.41 -16.50 -4.82
C ALA A 142 7.29 -18.00 -5.13
N ILE A 143 6.19 -18.63 -4.73
CA ILE A 143 5.94 -20.05 -5.00
C ILE A 143 5.77 -20.29 -6.51
N ALA A 144 5.00 -19.46 -7.20
CA ALA A 144 4.85 -19.57 -8.65
C ALA A 144 6.21 -19.43 -9.35
N GLU A 145 7.04 -18.46 -8.96
CA GLU A 145 8.38 -18.30 -9.53
C GLU A 145 9.31 -19.49 -9.26
N LEU A 146 9.24 -20.10 -8.07
CA LEU A 146 10.13 -21.20 -7.66
C LEU A 146 9.72 -22.58 -8.20
N PHE A 147 8.42 -22.85 -8.29
CA PHE A 147 7.91 -24.18 -8.60
C PHE A 147 7.31 -24.29 -10.01
N ILE A 148 6.63 -23.26 -10.50
CA ILE A 148 6.06 -23.23 -11.85
C ILE A 148 7.10 -22.67 -12.84
N GLY A 149 7.95 -21.75 -12.37
CA GLY A 149 8.89 -21.02 -13.20
C GLY A 149 8.24 -19.79 -13.83
N LYS A 150 9.06 -18.86 -14.32
CA LYS A 150 8.56 -17.68 -15.03
C LYS A 150 8.10 -18.10 -16.43
N PRO A 151 6.91 -17.66 -16.88
CA PRO A 151 6.45 -17.96 -18.23
C PRO A 151 7.40 -17.33 -19.26
N LEU A 152 7.57 -18.00 -20.40
CA LEU A 152 8.31 -17.46 -21.55
C LEU A 152 7.58 -16.27 -22.17
N ASP A 153 6.24 -16.30 -22.11
CA ASP A 153 5.39 -15.21 -22.57
C ASP A 153 5.39 -14.07 -21.55
N GLU A 154 5.95 -12.93 -21.95
CA GLU A 154 6.00 -11.72 -21.12
C GLU A 154 4.63 -11.14 -20.79
N SER A 155 3.56 -11.48 -21.54
CA SER A 155 2.20 -11.01 -21.25
C SER A 155 1.63 -11.57 -19.94
N ARG A 156 2.11 -12.75 -19.52
CA ARG A 156 1.64 -13.48 -18.34
C ARG A 156 2.36 -13.03 -17.07
N LYS A 157 2.03 -11.83 -16.61
CA LYS A 157 2.70 -11.16 -15.48
C LYS A 157 2.02 -11.40 -14.12
N PHE A 158 0.79 -11.91 -14.11
CA PHE A 158 -0.03 -12.03 -12.91
C PHE A 158 -0.08 -13.47 -12.42
N VAL A 159 -0.07 -13.66 -11.09
CA VAL A 159 -0.27 -14.97 -10.48
C VAL A 159 -1.70 -15.02 -9.95
N ILE A 160 -2.42 -16.07 -10.29
CA ILE A 160 -3.82 -16.30 -9.92
C ILE A 160 -3.95 -17.56 -9.05
N HIS A 161 -4.99 -17.56 -8.23
CA HIS A 161 -5.46 -18.73 -7.48
C HIS A 161 -6.65 -19.35 -8.20
N HIS A 162 -6.63 -20.65 -8.50
CA HIS A 162 -7.71 -21.32 -9.22
C HIS A 162 -9.01 -21.40 -8.40
N ASP A 163 -8.90 -21.56 -7.08
CA ASP A 163 -10.03 -21.67 -6.14
C ASP A 163 -10.60 -20.32 -5.64
N PHE A 164 -10.03 -19.19 -6.07
CA PHE A 164 -10.35 -17.84 -5.58
C PHE A 164 -9.98 -17.53 -4.12
N ASP A 165 -9.37 -18.47 -3.39
CA ASP A 165 -8.88 -18.25 -2.04
C ASP A 165 -7.43 -17.74 -2.07
N LYS A 166 -7.24 -16.51 -1.57
CA LYS A 166 -5.94 -15.83 -1.51
C LYS A 166 -4.99 -16.44 -0.48
N LEU A 167 -5.51 -17.24 0.44
CA LEU A 167 -4.74 -17.89 1.51
C LEU A 167 -4.24 -19.28 1.09
N ASN A 168 -4.91 -19.93 0.12
CA ASN A 168 -4.50 -21.24 -0.38
C ASN A 168 -3.34 -21.12 -1.39
N ASN A 169 -2.12 -21.00 -0.86
CA ASN A 169 -0.91 -20.83 -1.68
C ASN A 169 -0.24 -22.15 -2.09
N ASN A 170 -1.00 -23.25 -2.18
CA ASN A 170 -0.49 -24.50 -2.75
C ASN A 170 -0.12 -24.28 -4.23
N VAL A 171 1.03 -24.76 -4.66
CA VAL A 171 1.51 -24.64 -6.05
C VAL A 171 0.47 -25.13 -7.07
N GLU A 172 -0.28 -26.19 -6.77
CA GLU A 172 -1.31 -26.73 -7.67
C GLU A 172 -2.50 -25.78 -7.83
N ASN A 173 -2.72 -24.89 -6.86
CA ASN A 173 -3.75 -23.87 -6.92
C ASN A 173 -3.26 -22.58 -7.63
N LEU A 174 -1.98 -22.46 -7.94
CA LEU A 174 -1.39 -21.25 -8.52
C LEU A 174 -1.16 -21.40 -10.03
N GLY A 175 -1.30 -20.30 -10.75
CA GLY A 175 -1.00 -20.24 -12.18
C GLY A 175 -0.64 -18.83 -12.65
N TRP A 176 0.08 -18.74 -13.77
CA TRP A 176 0.39 -17.47 -14.44
C TRP A 176 -0.70 -17.10 -15.44
N ALA A 177 -1.17 -15.86 -15.36
CA ALA A 177 -2.22 -15.31 -16.21
C ALA A 177 -1.80 -13.97 -16.82
N ASN A 178 -2.33 -13.67 -18.00
CA ASN A 178 -2.30 -12.34 -18.60
C ASN A 178 -3.48 -11.48 -18.09
N GLN A 179 -3.56 -10.23 -18.57
CA GLN A 179 -4.59 -9.29 -18.12
C GLN A 179 -6.01 -9.71 -18.53
N GLU A 180 -6.17 -10.33 -19.71
CA GLU A 180 -7.47 -10.77 -20.24
C GLU A 180 -7.99 -11.94 -19.41
N GLU A 181 -7.16 -12.98 -19.23
CA GLU A 181 -7.45 -14.15 -18.40
C GLU A 181 -7.79 -13.76 -16.95
N LEU A 182 -7.06 -12.79 -16.38
CA LEU A 182 -7.34 -12.26 -15.04
C LEU A 182 -8.74 -11.62 -14.97
N THR A 183 -9.12 -10.88 -16.00
CA THR A 183 -10.42 -10.18 -16.09
C THR A 183 -11.56 -11.18 -16.26
N GLU A 184 -11.41 -12.14 -17.17
CA GLU A 184 -12.39 -13.23 -17.37
C GLU A 184 -12.58 -14.04 -16.09
N ARG A 185 -11.48 -14.38 -15.41
CA ARG A 185 -11.52 -15.07 -14.14
C ARG A 185 -12.23 -14.23 -13.08
N GLN A 186 -11.97 -12.93 -13.00
CA GLN A 186 -12.64 -12.03 -12.05
C GLN A 186 -14.16 -12.01 -12.27
N MET A 187 -14.63 -12.08 -13.52
CA MET A 187 -16.06 -12.17 -13.84
C MET A 187 -16.70 -13.46 -13.33
N LYS A 188 -15.93 -14.56 -13.31
CA LYS A 188 -16.33 -15.86 -12.76
C LYS A 188 -16.25 -15.93 -11.22
N HIS A 189 -15.74 -14.90 -10.56
CA HIS A 189 -15.59 -14.92 -9.10
C HIS A 189 -16.98 -14.97 -8.41
N PRO A 190 -17.21 -15.87 -7.44
CA PRO A 190 -18.53 -16.03 -6.78
C PRO A 190 -19.14 -14.73 -6.24
N LYS A 191 -18.34 -13.89 -5.55
CA LYS A 191 -18.77 -12.54 -5.11
C LYS A 191 -19.21 -11.62 -6.25
N VAL A 192 -18.56 -11.68 -7.42
CA VAL A 192 -18.94 -10.85 -8.58
C VAL A 192 -20.26 -11.34 -9.15
N ILE A 193 -20.41 -12.65 -9.35
CA ILE A 193 -21.66 -13.27 -9.80
C ILE A 193 -22.80 -12.93 -8.84
N LEU A 194 -22.59 -13.09 -7.53
CA LEU A 194 -23.59 -12.76 -6.51
C LEU A 194 -23.97 -11.28 -6.55
N ASN A 195 -23.01 -10.38 -6.74
CA ASN A 195 -23.28 -8.95 -6.85
C ASN A 195 -24.03 -8.61 -8.15
N GLN A 196 -23.71 -9.25 -9.27
CA GLN A 196 -24.44 -9.09 -10.52
C GLN A 196 -25.87 -9.60 -10.40
N PHE A 197 -26.07 -10.76 -9.77
CA PHE A 197 -27.39 -11.31 -9.48
C PHE A 197 -28.20 -10.37 -8.57
N LYS A 198 -27.63 -9.89 -7.46
CA LYS A 198 -28.30 -8.93 -6.55
C LYS A 198 -28.71 -7.65 -7.25
N LYS A 199 -27.87 -7.10 -8.14
CA LYS A 199 -28.18 -5.91 -8.92
C LYS A 199 -29.42 -6.04 -9.81
N GLN A 200 -29.80 -7.26 -10.20
CA GLN A 200 -31.04 -7.48 -10.97
C GLN A 200 -32.29 -7.18 -10.15
N PHE A 201 -32.19 -7.28 -8.81
CA PHE A 201 -33.28 -7.03 -7.87
C PHE A 201 -33.14 -5.71 -7.12
N GLU A 202 -32.08 -4.95 -7.36
CA GLU A 202 -31.96 -3.60 -6.83
C GLU A 202 -32.77 -2.65 -7.72
N ASP A 203 -33.81 -2.02 -7.19
CA ASP A 203 -34.54 -0.90 -7.82
C ASP A 203 -33.68 0.37 -8.01
N LYS A 204 -32.35 0.23 -7.90
CA LYS A 204 -31.41 1.31 -8.11
C LYS A 204 -31.20 1.49 -9.60
N LYS A 205 -31.96 2.45 -10.15
CA LYS A 205 -31.66 3.10 -11.44
C LYS A 205 -30.15 3.37 -11.52
N PRO A 206 -29.53 3.21 -12.70
CA PRO A 206 -28.09 3.40 -12.86
C PRO A 206 -27.69 4.73 -12.23
N ASN A 207 -26.73 4.67 -11.31
CA ASN A 207 -26.21 5.84 -10.61
C ASN A 207 -25.49 6.70 -11.67
N VAL A 208 -26.21 7.65 -12.27
CA VAL A 208 -25.67 8.58 -13.25
C VAL A 208 -24.63 9.41 -12.50
N ARG A 209 -23.36 9.05 -12.69
CA ARG A 209 -22.20 9.74 -12.12
C ARG A 209 -22.37 11.26 -12.31
N SER A 210 -22.70 11.94 -11.21
CA SER A 210 -22.77 13.40 -11.06
C SER A 210 -23.44 14.14 -12.22
N SER A 211 -24.76 14.00 -12.40
CA SER A 211 -25.49 15.04 -13.10
C SER A 211 -25.53 16.29 -12.22
N LYS A 212 -25.16 17.45 -12.77
CA LYS A 212 -25.31 18.76 -12.09
C LYS A 212 -26.78 19.08 -11.72
N LEU A 213 -27.74 18.38 -12.34
CA LEU A 213 -29.16 18.51 -12.11
C LEU A 213 -29.69 17.31 -11.33
N SER A 214 -30.52 17.56 -10.33
CA SER A 214 -31.34 16.57 -9.64
C SER A 214 -32.66 16.32 -10.39
N GLU A 215 -33.38 15.23 -10.05
CA GLU A 215 -34.72 14.97 -10.60
C GLU A 215 -35.69 16.14 -10.32
N ASN A 216 -35.58 16.78 -9.16
CA ASN A 216 -36.38 17.95 -8.79
C ASN A 216 -36.05 19.18 -9.65
N ASP A 217 -34.77 19.41 -9.96
CA ASP A 217 -34.36 20.50 -10.85
C ASP A 217 -34.90 20.28 -12.26
N VAL A 218 -34.86 19.04 -12.74
CA VAL A 218 -35.42 18.67 -14.05
C VAL A 218 -36.93 18.85 -14.08
N LEU A 219 -37.66 18.46 -13.03
CA LEU A 219 -39.10 18.73 -12.89
C LEU A 219 -39.40 20.23 -12.90
N PHE A 220 -38.61 21.03 -12.19
CA PHE A 220 -38.76 22.48 -12.18
C PHE A 220 -38.52 23.07 -13.58
N ILE A 221 -37.44 22.68 -14.26
CA ILE A 221 -37.12 23.09 -15.63
C ILE A 221 -38.30 22.75 -16.56
N LYS A 222 -38.78 21.50 -16.57
CA LYS A 222 -39.93 21.07 -17.39
C LYS A 222 -41.21 21.87 -17.08
N SER A 223 -41.49 22.15 -15.81
CA SER A 223 -42.67 22.93 -15.39
C SER A 223 -42.64 24.41 -15.81
N LYS A 224 -41.45 24.95 -16.09
CA LYS A 224 -41.23 26.36 -16.45
C LYS A 224 -41.07 26.56 -17.95
N LEU A 225 -40.64 25.53 -18.68
CA LEU A 225 -40.61 25.52 -20.14
C LEU A 225 -42.03 25.74 -20.68
N GLY A 226 -42.21 26.74 -21.56
CA GLY A 226 -43.51 27.09 -22.15
C GLY A 226 -44.31 28.17 -21.40
N LYS A 227 -43.87 28.62 -20.21
CA LYS A 227 -44.47 29.78 -19.53
C LYS A 227 -44.00 31.10 -20.17
N LYS A 228 -44.90 32.06 -20.32
CA LYS A 228 -44.58 33.41 -20.83
C LYS A 228 -43.47 34.05 -19.99
N GLY A 229 -42.42 34.55 -20.63
CA GLY A 229 -41.29 35.24 -19.98
C GLY A 229 -40.16 34.35 -19.45
N VAL A 230 -40.21 33.03 -19.65
CA VAL A 230 -39.10 32.11 -19.30
C VAL A 230 -38.41 31.61 -20.56
N THR A 231 -37.12 31.93 -20.72
CA THR A 231 -36.28 31.46 -21.82
C THR A 231 -35.37 30.31 -21.40
N MET A 232 -34.95 29.47 -22.34
CA MET A 232 -34.01 28.37 -22.06
C MET A 232 -32.67 28.90 -21.56
N LYS A 233 -32.16 29.98 -22.16
CA LYS A 233 -30.99 30.73 -21.68
C LYS A 233 -31.08 31.12 -20.19
N LYS A 234 -32.24 31.58 -19.73
CA LYS A 234 -32.44 31.97 -18.31
C LYS A 234 -32.38 30.76 -17.38
N LEU A 235 -33.02 29.65 -17.76
CA LEU A 235 -32.98 28.38 -17.02
C LEU A 235 -31.56 27.79 -17.00
N ALA A 236 -30.86 27.83 -18.14
CA ALA A 236 -29.48 27.36 -18.27
C ALA A 236 -28.54 28.12 -17.32
N HIS A 237 -28.68 29.45 -17.26
CA HIS A 237 -27.90 30.29 -16.34
C HIS A 237 -28.22 29.99 -14.87
N GLN A 238 -29.50 29.82 -14.51
CA GLN A 238 -29.93 29.55 -13.15
C GLN A 238 -29.37 28.23 -12.59
N PHE A 239 -29.28 27.19 -13.43
CA PHE A 239 -28.83 25.86 -13.02
C PHE A 239 -27.37 25.55 -13.41
N GLY A 240 -26.63 26.52 -13.98
CA GLY A 240 -25.21 26.35 -14.35
C GLY A 240 -24.96 25.27 -15.40
N VAL A 241 -25.89 25.13 -16.35
CA VAL A 241 -25.87 24.13 -17.45
C VAL A 241 -25.90 24.83 -18.81
N SER A 242 -25.59 24.11 -19.89
CA SER A 242 -25.67 24.69 -21.24
C SER A 242 -27.12 24.82 -21.71
N GLU A 243 -27.41 25.80 -22.57
CA GLU A 243 -28.75 25.95 -23.17
C GLU A 243 -29.16 24.71 -23.96
N MET A 244 -28.18 24.04 -24.58
CA MET A 244 -28.39 22.75 -25.25
C MET A 244 -28.81 21.64 -24.26
N GLN A 245 -28.30 21.63 -23.03
CA GLN A 245 -28.77 20.68 -22.01
C GLN A 245 -30.24 20.93 -21.65
N ILE A 246 -30.67 22.19 -21.54
CA ILE A 246 -32.10 22.53 -21.33
C ILE A 246 -32.94 22.11 -22.53
N HIS A 247 -32.44 22.30 -23.76
CA HIS A 247 -33.12 21.84 -24.97
C HIS A 247 -33.30 20.32 -24.99
N ARG A 248 -32.26 19.54 -24.68
CA ARG A 248 -32.34 18.07 -24.61
C ARG A 248 -33.30 17.56 -23.53
N ILE A 249 -33.41 18.29 -22.42
CA ILE A 249 -34.41 18.01 -21.38
C ILE A 249 -35.82 18.28 -21.88
N LYS A 250 -36.01 19.36 -22.66
CA LYS A 250 -37.30 19.73 -23.27
C LYS A 250 -37.75 18.70 -24.30
N THR A 251 -36.84 18.24 -25.17
CA THR A 251 -37.16 17.26 -26.23
C THR A 251 -37.26 15.82 -25.72
N GLY A 252 -36.85 15.57 -24.47
CA GLY A 252 -36.82 14.23 -23.90
C GLY A 252 -35.65 13.37 -24.37
N GLU A 253 -34.66 13.93 -25.08
CA GLU A 253 -33.42 13.22 -25.44
C GLU A 253 -32.62 12.85 -24.18
N ASN A 254 -32.60 13.75 -23.19
CA ASN A 254 -32.08 13.49 -21.85
C ASN A 254 -33.22 13.60 -20.81
N TRP A 255 -33.18 12.76 -19.77
CA TRP A 255 -34.18 12.76 -18.69
C TRP A 255 -35.63 12.48 -19.16
N SER A 256 -35.80 11.61 -20.15
CA SER A 256 -37.12 11.15 -20.62
C SER A 256 -37.96 10.48 -19.52
N HIS A 257 -37.31 9.82 -18.57
CA HIS A 257 -37.95 9.11 -17.46
C HIS A 257 -38.55 10.05 -16.39
N VAL A 258 -38.14 11.31 -16.33
CA VAL A 258 -38.69 12.30 -15.37
C VAL A 258 -39.88 12.98 -16.02
N LYS A 259 -41.10 12.69 -15.57
CA LYS A 259 -42.33 13.26 -16.15
C LYS A 259 -43.04 14.18 -15.19
N THR A 260 -43.56 15.28 -15.70
CA THR A 260 -44.43 16.20 -14.97
C THR A 260 -45.84 15.63 -14.83
N VAL A 261 -46.60 16.13 -13.85
CA VAL A 261 -48.01 15.72 -13.65
C VAL A 261 -48.86 15.97 -14.91
N SER A 262 -48.57 17.03 -15.66
CA SER A 262 -49.23 17.32 -16.94
C SER A 262 -48.90 16.29 -18.02
N GLU A 263 -47.64 15.87 -18.13
CA GLU A 263 -47.22 14.86 -19.11
C GLU A 263 -47.83 13.49 -18.78
N LEU A 264 -47.83 13.09 -17.50
CA LEU A 264 -48.46 11.85 -17.06
C LEU A 264 -49.96 11.84 -17.34
N LYS A 265 -50.67 12.94 -17.07
CA LYS A 265 -52.10 13.07 -17.40
C LYS A 265 -52.36 12.98 -18.90
N ALA A 266 -51.50 13.58 -19.73
CA ALA A 266 -51.62 13.50 -21.18
C ALA A 266 -51.35 12.09 -21.73
N GLU A 267 -50.46 11.33 -21.10
CA GLU A 267 -50.21 9.92 -21.43
C GLU A 267 -51.36 9.00 -21.04
N MET A 268 -52.01 9.24 -19.89
CA MET A 268 -53.18 8.48 -19.45
C MET A 268 -54.44 8.75 -20.28
N GLN A 269 -54.46 9.84 -21.05
CA GLN A 269 -55.57 10.22 -21.94
C GLN A 269 -55.37 9.76 -23.39
N LYS A 270 -54.22 9.15 -23.70
CA LYS A 270 -53.93 8.49 -24.97
C LYS A 270 -54.19 6.99 -24.85
#